data_AF-R9MD29-F1
#
_entry.id   AF-R9MD29-F1
#
_cell.length_a   1.000
_cell.length_b   1.000
_cell.length_c   1.000
_cell.angle_alpha   90.00
_cell.angle_beta   90.00
_cell.angle_gamma   90.00
#
_symmetry.space_group_name_H-M   'P 1'
#
loop_
_entity.id
_entity.type
_entity.pdbx_description
1 polymer ?
#
loop_
_entity_poly.entity_id
_entity_poly.type
_entity_poly.pdbx_seq_one_letter_code
_entity_poly.pdbx_strand_id
1 'polypeptide(L)'
;MNALYFLFSAVIVVISAAMLLTERLRLWKYLLMMAYIFFISYTASIWGQIMGVPAIAGISFLVMILSKEYKVENACFACIGYLINVTINNLLCLAVVEILKIPLVEFEQTYWFPFCLFYTFLLLLAAKLLRYIIYDKINLIGYINNIQKPVRYGLFANMLLYGIIFFVNVASGQKAGYRAAVLRLNCILFLICMIVSGFLIVITVSSMKSIEQKKAEERQREITENYIKTMEQITEELRAFKHDYKNILVY
;
A
#
# COMPACT_ATOMS: atom_id res chain seq x y z
N MET A 1 30.55 -11.96 2.32
CA MET A 1 29.21 -12.51 2.60
C MET A 1 28.88 -13.56 1.56
N ASN A 2 28.30 -14.69 1.97
CA ASN A 2 28.08 -15.86 1.11
C ASN A 2 26.84 -15.69 0.22
N ALA A 3 26.81 -16.32 -0.96
CA ALA A 3 25.65 -16.32 -1.86
C ALA A 3 24.34 -16.75 -1.17
N LEU A 4 24.45 -17.59 -0.15
CA LEU A 4 23.34 -18.05 0.69
C LEU A 4 22.64 -16.88 1.42
N TYR A 5 23.41 -15.90 1.91
CA TYR A 5 22.85 -14.71 2.57
C TYR A 5 22.02 -13.86 1.59
N PHE A 6 22.50 -13.68 0.36
CA PHE A 6 21.77 -12.94 -0.66
C PHE A 6 20.48 -13.66 -1.09
N LEU A 7 20.48 -15.00 -1.11
CA LEU A 7 19.26 -15.78 -1.35
C LEU A 7 18.23 -15.59 -0.23
N PHE A 8 18.66 -15.66 1.04
CA PHE A 8 17.76 -15.40 2.17
C PHE A 8 17.21 -13.98 2.15
N SER A 9 18.05 -12.98 1.87
CA SER A 9 17.62 -11.59 1.67
C SER A 9 16.55 -11.48 0.57
N ALA A 10 16.77 -12.13 -0.58
CA ALA A 10 15.80 -12.13 -1.67
C ALA A 10 14.47 -12.78 -1.28
N VAL A 11 14.50 -13.91 -0.56
CA VAL A 11 13.29 -14.57 -0.04
C VAL A 11 12.53 -13.65 0.91
N ILE A 12 13.22 -13.05 1.88
CA ILE A 12 12.64 -12.14 2.87
C ILE A 12 11.96 -10.95 2.20
N VAL A 13 12.65 -10.31 1.26
CA VAL A 13 12.14 -9.14 0.54
C VAL A 13 10.94 -9.51 -0.33
N VAL A 14 10.99 -10.64 -1.03
CA VAL A 14 9.88 -11.09 -1.88
C VAL A 14 8.67 -11.49 -1.04
N ILE A 15 8.85 -12.18 0.10
CA ILE A 15 7.76 -12.47 1.05
C ILE A 15 7.11 -11.17 1.51
N SER A 16 7.93 -10.19 1.90
CA SER A 16 7.46 -8.90 2.40
C SER A 16 6.70 -8.10 1.35
N ALA A 17 7.20 -8.05 0.12
CA ALA A 17 6.50 -7.40 -0.98
C ALA A 17 5.22 -8.15 -1.36
N ALA A 18 5.23 -9.49 -1.35
CA ALA A 18 4.11 -10.34 -1.73
C ALA A 18 2.98 -10.41 -0.67
N MET A 19 3.30 -10.10 0.58
CA MET A 19 2.45 -10.24 1.76
C MET A 19 1.09 -9.55 1.64
N LEU A 20 1.07 -8.37 1.01
CA LEU A 20 -0.09 -7.49 0.92
C LEU A 20 -0.80 -7.54 -0.45
N LEU A 21 -0.30 -8.30 -1.42
CA LEU A 21 -0.89 -8.36 -2.76
C LEU A 21 -2.33 -8.90 -2.74
N THR A 22 -3.18 -8.30 -3.57
CA THR A 22 -4.58 -8.71 -3.75
C THR A 22 -4.66 -10.09 -4.41
N GLU A 23 -3.78 -10.34 -5.39
CA GLU A 23 -3.70 -11.60 -6.11
C GLU A 23 -2.55 -12.48 -5.61
N ARG A 24 -2.76 -13.80 -5.62
CA ARG A 24 -1.64 -14.76 -5.50
C ARG A 24 -0.98 -14.90 -6.87
N LEU A 25 0.29 -14.54 -6.97
CA LEU A 25 1.06 -14.70 -8.20
C LEU A 25 1.42 -16.18 -8.42
N ARG A 26 1.67 -16.55 -9.69
CA ARG A 26 2.23 -17.87 -10.02
C ARG A 26 3.68 -17.97 -9.53
N LEU A 27 4.11 -19.18 -9.18
CA LEU A 27 5.43 -19.44 -8.60
C LEU A 27 6.60 -18.90 -9.45
N TRP A 28 6.53 -18.99 -10.77
CA TRP A 28 7.54 -18.43 -11.68
C TRP A 28 7.71 -16.91 -11.57
N LYS A 29 6.63 -16.17 -11.25
CA LYS A 29 6.69 -14.72 -11.06
C LYS A 29 7.46 -14.36 -9.78
N TYR A 30 7.30 -15.15 -8.72
CA TYR A 30 8.09 -15.01 -7.49
C TYR A 30 9.57 -15.33 -7.73
N LEU A 31 9.88 -16.34 -8.57
CA LEU A 31 11.26 -16.64 -8.96
C LEU A 31 11.92 -15.48 -9.70
N LEU A 32 11.19 -14.82 -10.61
CA LEU A 32 11.70 -13.64 -11.32
C LEU A 32 11.97 -12.47 -10.36
N MET A 33 11.06 -12.22 -9.41
CA MET A 33 11.28 -11.19 -8.37
C MET A 33 12.47 -11.54 -7.46
N MET A 34 12.63 -12.82 -7.09
CA MET A 34 13.77 -13.27 -6.29
C MET A 34 15.09 -13.09 -7.04
N ALA A 35 15.14 -13.42 -8.33
CA ALA A 35 16.32 -13.21 -9.17
C ALA A 35 16.72 -11.73 -9.25
N TYR A 36 15.74 -10.84 -9.43
CA TYR A 36 15.96 -9.40 -9.42
C TYR A 36 16.55 -8.91 -8.09
N ILE A 37 15.95 -9.28 -6.95
CA ILE A 37 16.42 -8.83 -5.65
C ILE A 37 17.77 -9.46 -5.27
N PHE A 38 18.04 -10.67 -5.72
CA PHE A 38 19.36 -11.28 -5.56
C PHE A 38 20.43 -10.42 -6.25
N PHE A 39 20.19 -9.98 -7.49
CA PHE A 39 21.10 -9.10 -8.22
C PHE A 39 21.27 -7.72 -7.55
N ILE A 40 20.17 -7.14 -7.05
CA ILE A 40 20.22 -5.88 -6.31
C ILE A 40 20.96 -6.03 -4.97
N SER A 41 20.76 -7.15 -4.25
CA SER A 41 21.45 -7.42 -2.99
C SER A 41 22.96 -7.63 -3.19
N TYR A 42 23.35 -8.29 -4.29
CA TYR A 42 24.75 -8.44 -4.66
C TYR A 42 25.41 -7.07 -4.95
N THR A 43 24.74 -6.23 -5.74
CA THR A 43 25.24 -4.88 -6.06
C THR A 43 25.17 -3.91 -4.87
N ALA A 44 24.26 -4.13 -3.91
CA ALA A 44 24.22 -3.42 -2.62
C ALA A 44 25.47 -3.63 -1.77
N SER A 45 26.18 -4.75 -1.93
CA SER A 45 27.47 -4.96 -1.26
C SER A 45 28.54 -3.94 -1.68
N ILE A 46 28.36 -3.27 -2.83
CA ILE A 46 29.30 -2.27 -3.38
C ILE A 46 28.79 -0.85 -3.08
N TRP A 47 27.50 -0.61 -3.25
CA TRP A 47 26.89 0.74 -3.19
C TRP A 47 26.18 1.04 -1.86
N GLY A 48 26.13 0.07 -0.94
CA GLY A 48 25.49 0.20 0.36
C GLY A 48 23.97 0.36 0.29
N GLN A 49 23.38 1.02 1.30
CA GLN A 49 21.93 1.13 1.47
C GLN A 49 21.21 1.98 0.41
N ILE A 50 21.94 2.72 -0.43
CA ILE A 50 21.37 3.44 -1.58
C ILE A 50 20.65 2.49 -2.53
N MET A 51 21.10 1.22 -2.61
CA MET A 51 20.47 0.19 -3.43
C MET A 51 19.06 -0.21 -2.96
N GLY A 52 18.62 0.27 -1.79
CA GLY A 52 17.23 0.15 -1.37
C GLY A 52 16.25 0.92 -2.26
N VAL A 53 16.68 2.00 -2.92
CA VAL A 53 15.86 2.77 -3.86
C VAL A 53 15.55 1.98 -5.14
N PRO A 54 16.54 1.43 -5.88
CA PRO A 54 16.24 0.57 -7.01
C PRO A 54 15.52 -0.70 -6.57
N ALA A 55 15.79 -1.25 -5.37
CA ALA A 55 15.05 -2.41 -4.85
C ALA A 55 13.53 -2.13 -4.77
N ILE A 56 13.11 -1.05 -4.11
CA ILE A 56 11.67 -0.74 -3.97
C ILE A 56 11.05 -0.35 -5.31
N ALA A 57 11.73 0.47 -6.12
CA ALA A 57 11.20 0.93 -7.40
C ALA A 57 11.06 -0.24 -8.38
N GLY A 58 12.09 -1.08 -8.49
CA GLY A 58 12.11 -2.23 -9.38
C GLY A 58 11.14 -3.33 -8.98
N ILE A 59 11.03 -3.64 -7.68
CA ILE A 59 10.06 -4.67 -7.24
C ILE A 59 8.62 -4.22 -7.47
N SER A 60 8.32 -2.94 -7.25
CA SER A 60 6.99 -2.37 -7.48
C SER A 60 6.64 -2.32 -8.96
N PHE A 61 7.62 -1.98 -9.81
CA PHE A 61 7.48 -2.03 -11.26
C PHE A 61 7.26 -3.47 -11.77
N LEU A 62 8.04 -4.43 -11.26
CA LEU A 62 7.85 -5.84 -11.60
C LEU A 62 6.46 -6.34 -11.19
N VAL A 63 6.00 -6.02 -9.99
CA VAL A 63 4.65 -6.38 -9.54
C VAL A 63 3.59 -5.75 -10.45
N MET A 64 3.77 -4.50 -10.90
CA MET A 64 2.84 -3.83 -11.81
C MET A 64 2.74 -4.54 -13.17
N ILE A 65 3.85 -5.02 -13.74
CA ILE A 65 3.88 -5.77 -15.01
C ILE A 65 3.30 -7.17 -14.82
N LEU A 66 3.67 -7.84 -13.72
CA LEU A 66 3.36 -9.24 -13.49
C LEU A 66 1.93 -9.46 -12.98
N SER A 67 1.27 -8.46 -12.41
CA SER A 67 -0.11 -8.56 -11.93
C SER A 67 -1.12 -8.47 -13.08
N LYS A 68 -2.19 -9.27 -13.02
CA LYS A 68 -3.23 -9.23 -14.06
C LYS A 68 -4.23 -8.11 -13.78
N GLU A 69 -4.76 -8.08 -12.57
CA GLU A 69 -5.66 -7.02 -12.10
C GLU A 69 -4.98 -6.15 -11.02
N TYR A 70 -5.60 -5.00 -10.73
CA TYR A 70 -5.17 -4.08 -9.66
C TYR A 70 -3.67 -3.76 -9.68
N LYS A 71 -3.11 -3.49 -10.86
CA LYS A 71 -1.66 -3.37 -11.08
C LYS A 71 -1.02 -2.29 -10.21
N VAL A 72 -1.67 -1.13 -10.08
CA VAL A 72 -1.15 0.03 -9.33
C VAL A 72 -1.28 -0.21 -7.84
N GLU A 73 -2.36 -0.85 -7.41
CA GLU A 73 -2.63 -1.17 -6.02
C GLU A 73 -1.70 -2.27 -5.53
N ASN A 74 -1.46 -3.30 -6.34
CA ASN A 74 -0.47 -4.34 -6.05
C ASN A 74 0.94 -3.76 -5.97
N ALA A 75 1.29 -2.81 -6.84
CA ALA A 75 2.56 -2.08 -6.73
C ALA A 75 2.62 -1.25 -5.43
N CYS A 76 1.53 -0.60 -5.04
CA CYS A 76 1.41 0.15 -3.80
C CYS A 76 1.58 -0.76 -2.57
N PHE A 77 0.91 -1.91 -2.55
CA PHE A 77 1.05 -2.90 -1.49
C PHE A 77 2.44 -3.50 -1.42
N ALA A 78 3.10 -3.71 -2.56
CA ALA A 78 4.50 -4.14 -2.60
C ALA A 78 5.43 -3.08 -1.99
N CYS A 79 5.23 -1.78 -2.31
CA CYS A 79 5.94 -0.68 -1.66
C CYS A 79 5.77 -0.70 -0.14
N ILE A 80 4.51 -0.77 0.34
CA ILE A 80 4.19 -0.77 1.78
C ILE A 80 4.84 -1.97 2.46
N GLY A 81 4.71 -3.16 1.89
CA GLY A 81 5.29 -4.39 2.45
C GLY A 81 6.81 -4.32 2.55
N TYR A 82 7.46 -3.76 1.52
CA TYR A 82 8.91 -3.55 1.54
C TYR A 82 9.34 -2.53 2.60
N LEU A 83 8.62 -1.42 2.74
CA LEU A 83 8.91 -0.41 3.77
C LEU A 83 8.73 -0.96 5.18
N ILE A 84 7.64 -1.71 5.44
CA ILE A 84 7.41 -2.41 6.72
C ILE A 84 8.60 -3.34 7.03
N ASN A 85 9.05 -4.11 6.05
CA ASN A 85 10.19 -5.02 6.21
C ASN A 85 11.48 -4.28 6.62
N VAL A 86 11.81 -3.18 5.95
CA VAL A 86 13.03 -2.41 6.28
C VAL A 86 12.94 -1.84 7.70
N THR A 87 11.77 -1.41 8.12
CA THR A 87 11.54 -0.85 9.46
C THR A 87 11.61 -1.90 10.55
N ILE A 88 10.95 -3.05 10.37
CA ILE A 88 11.03 -4.15 11.34
C ILE A 88 12.48 -4.63 11.43
N ASN A 89 13.18 -4.80 10.30
CA ASN A 89 14.58 -5.18 10.29
C ASN A 89 15.45 -4.18 11.08
N ASN A 90 15.32 -2.88 10.82
CA ASN A 90 16.07 -1.85 11.53
C ASN A 90 15.73 -1.80 13.03
N LEU A 91 14.46 -1.99 13.40
CA LEU A 91 14.03 -2.04 14.81
C LEU A 91 14.62 -3.26 15.54
N LEU A 92 14.65 -4.43 14.89
CA LEU A 92 15.25 -5.62 15.46
C LEU A 92 16.76 -5.45 15.62
N CYS A 93 17.45 -4.89 14.62
CA CYS A 93 18.86 -4.56 14.72
C CYS A 93 19.14 -3.59 15.88
N LEU A 94 18.31 -2.56 16.06
CA LEU A 94 18.40 -1.67 17.22
C LEU A 94 18.18 -2.40 18.54
N ALA A 95 17.17 -3.27 18.63
CA ALA A 95 16.88 -4.05 19.82
C ALA A 95 18.07 -4.95 20.20
N VAL A 96 18.74 -5.55 19.22
CA VAL A 96 19.96 -6.34 19.46
C VAL A 96 21.08 -5.48 20.05
N VAL A 97 21.34 -4.29 19.50
CA VAL A 97 22.41 -3.42 19.99
C VAL A 97 22.12 -2.89 21.40
N GLU A 98 20.90 -2.45 21.67
CA GLU A 98 20.56 -1.80 22.95
C GLU A 98 20.31 -2.83 24.08
N ILE A 99 19.69 -3.97 23.77
CA ILE A 99 19.31 -4.98 24.79
C ILE A 99 20.44 -5.99 25.01
N LEU A 100 21.00 -6.53 23.92
CA LEU A 100 22.03 -7.57 23.99
C LEU A 100 23.45 -6.99 24.08
N LYS A 101 23.63 -5.68 23.82
CA LYS A 101 24.94 -4.98 23.83
C LYS A 101 25.99 -5.60 22.90
N ILE A 102 25.55 -6.36 21.90
CA ILE A 102 26.43 -6.97 20.89
C ILE A 102 26.62 -5.96 19.75
N PRO A 103 27.85 -5.66 19.32
CA PRO A 103 28.08 -4.80 18.17
C PRO A 103 27.53 -5.45 16.88
N LEU A 104 26.88 -4.64 16.04
CA LEU A 104 26.23 -5.06 14.78
C LEU A 104 27.15 -5.90 13.87
N VAL A 105 28.44 -5.57 13.83
CA VAL A 105 29.42 -6.25 12.96
C VAL A 105 29.65 -7.70 13.40
N GLU A 106 29.74 -7.96 14.71
CA GLU A 106 29.88 -9.33 15.23
C GLU A 106 28.59 -10.13 15.07
N PHE A 107 27.44 -9.45 15.18
CA PHE A 107 26.13 -10.05 15.00
C PHE A 107 25.90 -10.52 13.55
N GLU A 108 26.20 -9.67 12.57
CA GLU A 108 26.06 -9.99 11.14
C GLU A 108 27.02 -11.10 10.68
N GLN A 109 28.15 -11.29 11.34
CA GLN A 109 29.10 -12.35 10.96
C GLN A 109 28.79 -13.70 11.64
N THR A 110 28.35 -13.69 12.90
CA THR A 110 28.23 -14.90 13.71
C THR A 110 26.80 -15.45 13.75
N TYR A 111 25.79 -14.58 13.80
CA TYR A 111 24.40 -14.94 14.09
C TYR A 111 23.43 -14.72 12.91
N TRP A 112 23.95 -14.45 11.72
CA TRP A 112 23.12 -14.14 10.54
C TRP A 112 22.11 -15.25 10.21
N PHE A 113 22.51 -16.52 10.28
CA PHE A 113 21.65 -17.64 9.90
C PHE A 113 20.45 -17.85 10.83
N PRO A 114 20.63 -17.98 12.17
CA PRO A 114 19.50 -18.07 13.09
C PRO A 114 18.63 -16.81 13.07
N PHE A 115 19.23 -15.63 12.87
CA PHE A 115 18.47 -14.39 12.70
C PHE A 115 17.58 -14.41 11.45
N CYS A 116 18.10 -14.81 10.29
CA CYS A 116 17.32 -14.92 9.06
C CYS A 116 16.16 -15.92 9.20
N LEU A 117 16.37 -17.06 9.87
CA LEU A 117 15.32 -18.05 10.13
C LEU A 117 14.22 -17.48 11.02
N PHE A 118 14.59 -16.90 12.16
CA PHE A 118 13.65 -16.26 13.08
C PHE A 118 12.88 -15.13 12.39
N TYR A 119 13.58 -14.28 11.65
CA TYR A 119 12.99 -13.15 10.95
C TYR A 119 12.01 -13.58 9.86
N THR A 120 12.36 -14.61 9.09
CA THR A 120 11.45 -15.17 8.07
C THR A 120 10.17 -15.74 8.72
N PHE A 121 10.30 -16.44 9.85
CA PHE A 121 9.15 -16.94 10.59
C PHE A 121 8.25 -15.80 11.10
N LEU A 122 8.85 -14.76 11.67
CA LEU A 122 8.14 -13.57 12.16
C LEU A 122 7.40 -12.85 11.01
N LEU A 123 8.04 -12.69 9.86
CA LEU A 123 7.43 -12.09 8.67
C LEU A 123 6.26 -12.92 8.14
N LEU A 124 6.38 -14.24 8.08
CA LEU A 124 5.28 -15.11 7.63
C LEU A 124 4.07 -15.04 8.57
N LEU A 125 4.32 -14.96 9.89
CA LEU A 125 3.27 -14.80 10.88
C LEU A 125 2.59 -13.43 10.76
N ALA A 126 3.38 -12.36 10.65
CA ALA A 126 2.88 -11.01 10.39
C ALA A 126 2.09 -10.95 9.07
N ALA A 127 2.54 -11.67 8.03
CA ALA A 127 1.87 -11.75 6.73
C ALA A 127 0.47 -12.31 6.84
N LYS A 128 0.33 -13.43 7.56
CA LYS A 128 -0.96 -14.07 7.76
C LYS A 128 -1.91 -13.18 8.55
N LEU A 129 -1.44 -12.53 9.60
CA LEU A 129 -2.24 -11.61 10.43
C LEU A 129 -2.69 -10.37 9.66
N LEU A 130 -1.77 -9.67 8.98
CA LEU A 130 -2.09 -8.46 8.23
C LEU A 130 -3.04 -8.76 7.08
N ARG A 131 -2.84 -9.87 6.36
CA ARG A 131 -3.76 -10.27 5.29
C ARG A 131 -5.17 -10.55 5.83
N TYR A 132 -5.27 -11.22 6.98
CA TYR A 132 -6.55 -11.44 7.65
C TYR A 132 -7.24 -10.12 8.02
N ILE A 133 -6.54 -9.19 8.66
CA ILE A 133 -7.10 -7.89 9.05
C ILE A 133 -7.54 -7.08 7.81
N ILE A 134 -6.70 -7.01 6.78
CA ILE A 134 -6.92 -6.13 5.63
C ILE A 134 -8.05 -6.65 4.73
N TYR A 135 -8.05 -7.95 4.43
CA TYR A 135 -9.00 -8.50 3.47
C TYR A 135 -10.29 -9.00 4.12
N ASP A 136 -10.21 -9.59 5.31
CA ASP A 136 -11.39 -10.19 5.97
C ASP A 136 -12.14 -9.18 6.84
N LYS A 137 -11.42 -8.43 7.70
CA LYS A 137 -12.05 -7.43 8.59
C LYS A 137 -12.39 -6.12 7.88
N ILE A 138 -11.49 -5.61 7.04
CA ILE A 138 -11.64 -4.29 6.40
C ILE A 138 -12.29 -4.40 5.01
N ASN A 139 -12.28 -5.57 4.37
CA ASN A 139 -12.79 -5.77 3.00
C ASN A 139 -12.20 -4.74 1.99
N LEU A 140 -10.87 -4.61 1.99
CA LEU A 140 -10.16 -3.57 1.25
C LEU A 140 -10.46 -3.56 -0.27
N ILE A 141 -10.74 -4.72 -0.87
CA ILE A 141 -11.01 -4.85 -2.31
C ILE A 141 -12.27 -4.06 -2.71
N GLY A 142 -13.32 -4.09 -1.88
CA GLY A 142 -14.54 -3.31 -2.10
C GLY A 142 -14.25 -1.81 -2.08
N TYR A 143 -13.44 -1.36 -1.15
CA TYR A 143 -13.06 0.07 -1.06
C TYR A 143 -12.19 0.51 -2.22
N ILE A 144 -11.19 -0.28 -2.59
CA ILE A 144 -10.29 0.02 -3.72
C ILE A 144 -11.10 0.26 -4.98
N ASN A 145 -12.05 -0.62 -5.32
CA ASN A 145 -12.87 -0.54 -6.53
C ASN A 145 -13.58 0.81 -6.69
N ASN A 146 -13.98 1.42 -5.59
CA ASN A 146 -14.69 2.69 -5.57
C ASN A 146 -13.74 3.91 -5.67
N ILE A 147 -12.43 3.73 -5.50
CA ILE A 147 -11.45 4.82 -5.60
C ILE A 147 -11.29 5.32 -7.03
N GLN A 148 -11.42 6.63 -7.23
CA GLN A 148 -11.18 7.28 -8.52
C GLN A 148 -9.72 7.11 -8.94
N LYS A 149 -9.49 6.78 -10.21
CA LYS A 149 -8.15 6.56 -10.79
C LYS A 149 -7.10 7.62 -10.42
N PRO A 150 -7.34 8.95 -10.53
CA PRO A 150 -6.33 9.96 -10.20
C PRO A 150 -5.90 9.91 -8.72
N VAL A 151 -6.83 9.65 -7.80
CA VAL A 151 -6.54 9.51 -6.36
C VAL A 151 -5.65 8.29 -6.10
N ARG A 152 -5.89 7.17 -6.82
CA ARG A 152 -5.06 5.97 -6.72
C ARG A 152 -3.61 6.22 -7.14
N TYR A 153 -3.40 6.86 -8.29
CA TYR A 153 -2.06 7.19 -8.77
C TYR A 153 -1.34 8.20 -7.85
N GLY A 154 -2.08 9.17 -7.31
CA GLY A 154 -1.55 10.12 -6.34
C GLY A 154 -1.07 9.44 -5.04
N LEU A 155 -1.86 8.51 -4.49
CA LEU A 155 -1.46 7.74 -3.31
C LEU A 155 -0.21 6.90 -3.57
N PHE A 156 -0.14 6.22 -4.72
CA PHE A 156 1.04 5.44 -5.09
C PHE A 156 2.29 6.31 -5.27
N ALA A 157 2.17 7.43 -5.99
CA ALA A 157 3.28 8.37 -6.19
C ALA A 157 3.78 8.93 -4.86
N ASN A 158 2.87 9.31 -3.96
CA ASN A 158 3.20 9.80 -2.62
C ASN A 158 3.98 8.75 -1.82
N MET A 159 3.54 7.49 -1.85
CA MET A 159 4.24 6.40 -1.16
C MET A 159 5.62 6.10 -1.74
N LEU A 160 5.76 6.09 -3.06
CA LEU A 160 7.07 5.91 -3.71
C LEU A 160 8.03 7.04 -3.33
N LEU A 161 7.57 8.28 -3.41
CA LEU A 161 8.37 9.46 -3.09
C LEU A 161 8.79 9.43 -1.62
N TYR A 162 7.88 9.06 -0.71
CA TYR A 162 8.18 8.86 0.69
C TYR A 162 9.24 7.77 0.91
N GLY A 163 9.12 6.63 0.22
CA GLY A 163 10.11 5.56 0.27
C GLY A 163 11.49 6.03 -0.19
N ILE A 164 11.56 6.79 -1.28
CA ILE A 164 12.82 7.36 -1.78
C ILE A 164 13.45 8.29 -0.74
N ILE A 165 12.69 9.23 -0.18
CA ILE A 165 13.17 10.15 0.87
C ILE A 165 13.69 9.37 2.06
N PHE A 166 12.98 8.33 2.50
CA PHE A 166 13.40 7.51 3.62
C PHE A 166 14.75 6.81 3.36
N PHE A 167 14.92 6.19 2.19
CA PHE A 167 16.19 5.55 1.84
C PHE A 167 17.35 6.54 1.70
N VAL A 168 17.10 7.73 1.14
CA VAL A 168 18.13 8.78 1.05
C VAL A 168 18.53 9.27 2.46
N ASN A 169 17.57 9.42 3.37
CA ASN A 169 17.83 9.80 4.76
C ASN A 169 18.64 8.73 5.49
N VAL A 170 18.27 7.46 5.32
CA VAL A 170 18.97 6.32 5.91
C VAL A 170 20.41 6.23 5.35
N ALA A 171 20.58 6.31 4.03
CA ALA A 171 21.89 6.29 3.38
C ALA A 171 22.79 7.48 3.79
N SER A 172 22.23 8.69 3.87
CA SER A 172 22.94 9.88 4.33
C SER A 172 23.37 9.76 5.78
N GLY A 173 22.52 9.16 6.63
CA GLY A 173 22.83 8.85 8.02
C GLY A 173 24.02 7.88 8.17
N GLN A 174 24.20 6.93 7.25
CA GLN A 174 25.36 6.04 7.27
C GLN A 174 26.67 6.80 6.96
N LYS A 175 26.66 7.68 5.95
CA LYS A 175 27.84 8.44 5.51
C LYS A 175 28.32 9.45 6.56
N ALA A 176 27.42 9.95 7.40
CA ALA A 176 27.73 10.88 8.49
C ALA A 176 28.36 10.21 9.73
N GLY A 177 28.61 8.89 9.69
CA GLY A 177 29.09 8.11 10.84
C GLY A 177 27.93 7.72 11.74
N TYR A 178 27.56 6.44 11.69
CA TYR A 178 26.47 5.84 12.46
C TYR A 178 26.54 6.16 13.97
N ARG A 179 25.95 7.28 14.39
CA ARG A 179 25.56 7.45 15.78
C ARG A 179 24.21 6.78 15.97
N ALA A 180 24.07 5.95 17.00
CA ALA A 180 22.80 5.31 17.38
C ALA A 180 21.64 6.32 17.51
N ALA A 181 21.94 7.59 17.79
CA ALA A 181 20.99 8.69 17.78
C ALA A 181 20.37 8.96 16.39
N VAL A 182 21.16 8.89 15.30
CA VAL A 182 20.68 9.11 13.92
C VAL A 182 19.79 7.96 13.47
N LEU A 183 20.14 6.72 13.83
CA LEU A 183 19.32 5.54 13.55
C LEU A 183 17.98 5.58 14.31
N ARG A 184 18.00 6.01 15.59
CA ARG A 184 16.78 6.25 16.38
C ARG A 184 15.90 7.33 15.75
N LEU A 185 16.47 8.46 15.36
CA LEU A 185 15.72 9.54 14.69
C LEU A 185 15.07 9.06 13.39
N ASN A 186 15.80 8.32 12.55
CA ASN A 186 15.24 7.79 11.30
C ASN A 186 14.09 6.80 11.55
N CYS A 187 14.19 5.95 12.58
CA CYS A 187 13.09 5.05 12.95
C CYS A 187 11.87 5.81 13.47
N ILE A 188 12.07 6.84 14.31
CA ILE A 188 10.98 7.69 14.82
C ILE A 188 10.31 8.44 13.67
N LEU A 189 11.10 9.07 12.79
CA LEU A 189 10.60 9.83 11.65
C LEU A 189 9.78 8.93 10.73
N PHE A 190 10.26 7.70 10.49
CA PHE A 190 9.55 6.72 9.69
C PHE A 190 8.24 6.27 10.34
N LEU A 191 8.22 6.01 11.65
CA LEU A 191 7.00 5.64 12.36
C LEU A 191 5.95 6.76 12.31
N ILE A 192 6.36 8.01 12.54
CA ILE A 192 5.46 9.16 12.44
C ILE A 192 4.85 9.23 11.05
N CYS A 193 5.67 9.12 10.00
CA CYS A 193 5.16 9.19 8.64
C CYS A 193 4.32 7.98 8.26
N MET A 194 4.62 6.77 8.76
CA MET A 194 3.77 5.60 8.54
C MET A 194 2.38 5.83 9.16
N ILE A 195 2.32 6.43 10.36
CA ILE A 195 1.07 6.81 11.02
C ILE A 195 0.33 7.88 10.21
N VAL A 196 1.02 8.95 9.78
CA VAL A 196 0.43 10.02 8.98
C VAL A 196 -0.09 9.52 7.64
N SER A 197 0.68 8.70 6.92
CA SER A 197 0.25 8.10 5.66
C SER A 197 -0.91 7.13 5.88
N GLY A 198 -0.89 6.32 6.95
CA GLY A 198 -2.02 5.46 7.33
C GLY A 198 -3.30 6.27 7.59
N PHE A 199 -3.17 7.38 8.33
CA PHE A 199 -4.29 8.29 8.61
C PHE A 199 -4.82 8.96 7.34
N LEU A 200 -3.95 9.40 6.43
CA LEU A 200 -4.33 9.95 5.13
C LEU A 200 -5.09 8.93 4.29
N ILE A 201 -4.70 7.65 4.31
CA ILE A 201 -5.44 6.59 3.62
C ILE A 201 -6.84 6.46 4.23
N VAL A 202 -6.96 6.40 5.56
CA VAL A 202 -8.26 6.27 6.25
C VAL A 202 -9.17 7.47 5.95
N ILE A 203 -8.64 8.70 5.99
CA ILE A 203 -9.40 9.90 5.60
C ILE A 203 -9.83 9.79 4.14
N THR A 204 -8.92 9.43 3.23
CA THR A 204 -9.25 9.33 1.80
C THR A 204 -10.37 8.33 1.59
N VAL A 205 -10.27 7.13 2.18
CA VAL A 205 -11.30 6.09 2.11
C VAL A 205 -12.63 6.56 2.70
N SER A 206 -12.62 7.23 3.85
CA SER A 206 -13.83 7.72 4.52
C SER A 206 -14.51 8.84 3.73
N SER A 207 -13.72 9.80 3.23
CA SER A 207 -14.18 10.87 2.35
C SER A 207 -14.81 10.32 1.08
N MET A 208 -14.23 9.27 0.51
CA MET A 208 -14.80 8.62 -0.67
C MET A 208 -16.17 7.98 -0.40
N LYS A 209 -16.32 7.29 0.73
CA LYS A 209 -17.62 6.75 1.14
C LYS A 209 -18.68 7.86 1.25
N SER A 210 -18.30 9.03 1.78
CA SER A 210 -19.21 10.18 1.87
C SER A 210 -19.57 10.77 0.50
N ILE A 211 -18.64 10.79 -0.46
CA ILE A 211 -18.88 11.27 -1.83
C ILE A 211 -19.84 10.33 -2.56
N GLU A 212 -19.68 9.02 -2.40
CA GLU A 212 -20.59 8.05 -3.02
C GLU A 212 -22.02 8.16 -2.48
N GLN A 213 -22.17 8.34 -1.16
CA GLN A 213 -23.47 8.58 -0.54
C GLN A 213 -24.13 9.84 -1.09
N LYS A 214 -23.38 10.96 -1.14
CA LYS A 214 -23.89 12.21 -1.73
C LYS A 214 -24.31 12.05 -3.18
N LYS A 215 -23.51 11.33 -3.99
CA LYS A 215 -23.83 11.10 -5.41
C LYS A 215 -25.05 10.19 -5.60
N ALA A 216 -25.30 9.27 -4.67
CA ALA A 216 -26.51 8.46 -4.67
C ALA A 216 -27.74 9.30 -4.30
N GLU A 217 -27.62 10.14 -3.27
CA GLU A 217 -28.66 11.09 -2.86
C GLU A 217 -29.02 12.08 -3.97
N GLU A 218 -28.03 12.65 -4.66
CA GLU A 218 -28.24 13.55 -5.81
C GLU A 218 -29.01 12.86 -6.94
N ARG A 219 -28.64 11.63 -7.29
CA ARG A 219 -29.38 10.85 -8.31
C ARG A 219 -30.83 10.60 -7.91
N GLN A 220 -31.06 10.31 -6.63
CA GLN A 220 -32.39 10.04 -6.11
C GLN A 220 -33.25 11.32 -6.10
N ARG A 221 -32.64 12.47 -5.81
CA ARG A 221 -33.28 13.79 -5.95
C ARG A 221 -33.65 14.08 -7.39
N GLU A 222 -32.73 13.88 -8.34
CA GLU A 222 -32.98 14.12 -9.76
C GLU A 222 -34.13 13.27 -10.32
N ILE A 223 -34.21 11.98 -9.93
CA ILE A 223 -35.33 11.10 -10.27
C ILE A 223 -36.65 11.64 -9.68
N THR A 224 -36.62 12.09 -8.43
CA THR A 224 -37.80 12.62 -7.74
C THR A 224 -38.28 13.92 -8.38
N GLU A 225 -37.38 14.82 -8.72
CA GLU A 225 -37.69 16.09 -9.40
C GLU A 225 -38.31 15.84 -10.78
N ASN A 226 -37.76 14.90 -11.56
CA ASN A 226 -38.33 14.52 -12.85
C ASN A 226 -39.72 13.91 -12.69
N TYR A 227 -39.93 13.04 -11.69
CA TYR A 227 -41.22 12.45 -11.41
C TYR A 227 -42.28 13.50 -11.04
N ILE A 228 -41.92 14.50 -10.22
CA ILE A 228 -42.80 15.62 -9.88
C ILE A 228 -43.19 16.40 -11.13
N LYS A 229 -42.22 16.77 -11.99
CA LYS A 229 -42.51 17.47 -13.25
C LYS A 229 -43.46 16.70 -14.16
N THR A 230 -43.26 15.39 -14.29
CA THR A 230 -44.18 14.54 -15.07
C THR A 230 -45.58 14.51 -14.47
N MET A 231 -45.70 14.45 -13.14
CA MET A 231 -46.99 14.51 -12.46
C MET A 231 -47.69 15.85 -12.63
N GLU A 232 -46.95 16.96 -12.58
CA GLU A 232 -47.49 18.30 -12.85
C GLU A 232 -48.06 18.38 -14.28
N GLN A 233 -47.31 17.90 -15.28
CA GLN A 233 -47.77 17.86 -16.68
C GLN A 233 -49.06 17.05 -16.84
N ILE A 234 -49.11 15.83 -16.27
CA ILE A 234 -50.33 14.99 -16.32
C ILE A 234 -51.51 15.68 -15.65
N THR A 235 -51.28 16.38 -14.54
CA THR A 235 -52.33 17.11 -13.81
C THR A 235 -52.87 18.29 -14.60
N GLU A 236 -51.99 19.02 -15.30
CA GLU A 236 -52.38 20.10 -16.23
C GLU A 236 -53.18 19.56 -17.41
N GLU A 237 -52.74 18.46 -18.03
CA GLU A 237 -53.46 17.79 -19.12
C GLU A 237 -54.85 17.30 -18.67
N LEU A 238 -54.96 16.68 -17.48
CA LEU A 238 -56.24 16.28 -16.90
C LEU A 238 -57.18 17.45 -16.65
N ARG A 239 -56.64 18.60 -16.21
CA ARG A 239 -57.43 19.81 -15.97
C ARG A 239 -57.93 20.39 -17.30
N ALA A 240 -57.09 20.42 -18.34
CA ALA A 240 -57.49 20.82 -19.69
C ALA A 240 -58.56 19.87 -20.26
N PHE A 241 -58.35 18.55 -20.17
CA PHE A 241 -59.32 17.55 -20.62
C PHE A 241 -60.68 17.70 -19.92
N LYS A 242 -60.69 17.91 -18.60
CA LYS A 242 -61.92 18.15 -17.83
C LYS A 242 -62.63 19.44 -18.26
N HIS A 243 -61.87 20.49 -18.56
CA HIS A 243 -62.43 21.74 -19.06
C HIS A 243 -63.10 21.55 -20.43
N ASP A 244 -62.44 20.88 -21.36
CA ASP A 244 -62.97 20.61 -22.70
C ASP A 244 -64.20 19.69 -22.64
N TYR A 245 -64.17 18.66 -21.80
CA TYR A 245 -65.30 17.77 -21.58
C TYR A 245 -66.52 18.51 -21.02
N LYS A 246 -66.31 19.46 -20.10
CA LYS A 246 -67.39 20.31 -19.59
C LYS A 246 -68.00 21.18 -20.67
N ASN A 247 -67.18 21.75 -21.58
CA ASN A 247 -67.69 22.54 -22.69
C ASN A 247 -68.54 21.72 -23.67
N ILE A 248 -68.20 20.45 -23.90
CA ILE A 248 -68.98 19.57 -24.77
C ILE A 248 -70.32 19.19 -24.15
N LEU A 249 -70.41 18.96 -22.84
CA LEU A 249 -71.64 18.57 -22.15
C LEU A 249 -72.63 19.71 -21.88
N VAL A 250 -72.19 20.97 -22.01
CA VAL A 250 -73.02 22.16 -21.77
C VAL A 250 -73.68 22.68 -23.07
N TYR A 251 -73.33 22.09 -24.22
CA TYR A 251 -74.01 22.23 -25.51
C TYR A 251 -74.91 21.02 -25.78
#